data_AF-A0A8I1NAQ5-F1
#
_entry.id   AF-A0A8I1NAQ5-F1
#
_cell.length_a   1.000
_cell.length_b   1.000
_cell.length_c   1.000
_cell.angle_alpha   90.00
_cell.angle_beta   90.00
_cell.angle_gamma   90.00
#
_symmetry.space_group_name_H-M   'P 1'
#
loop_
_entity.id
_entity.type
_entity.pdbx_description
1 polymer ?
#
loop_
_entity_poly.entity_id
_entity_poly.type
_entity_poly.pdbx_seq_one_letter_code
_entity_poly.pdbx_strand_id
1 'polypeptide(L)'
;MKKTVVIVAILAGLLLGACGESGPTDEEKKAAADERAKATKLAQQAKSAATLATGCQQDLGSLIKALRNTGSRLDVGLTFADYSTQVGQISVAYNRIPFKRMDFECISPAGVKAEKAFGSYTDAYNQWNDCISDLYCDTDSIESDLQDNWSKADRQTRQARSALFELETEAVQAQAQADQQKKKADETEAALET
;
A
#
# COMPACT_ATOMS: atom_id res chain seq x y z
N MET A 1 36.24 -7.05 14.30
CA MET A 1 37.11 -8.02 13.62
C MET A 1 36.82 -7.91 12.12
N LYS A 2 37.74 -7.30 11.36
CA LYS A 2 37.62 -7.08 9.91
C LYS A 2 38.47 -8.15 9.21
N LYS A 3 37.88 -8.88 8.26
CA LYS A 3 38.63 -9.66 7.27
C LYS A 3 38.12 -9.27 5.89
N THR A 4 38.74 -8.25 5.32
CA THR A 4 38.61 -7.88 3.91
C THR A 4 39.50 -8.83 3.13
N VAL A 5 38.89 -9.72 2.34
CA VAL A 5 39.63 -10.56 1.38
C VAL A 5 39.75 -9.74 0.09
N VAL A 6 40.98 -9.40 -0.24
CA VAL A 6 41.39 -8.84 -1.53
C VAL A 6 41.47 -9.99 -2.53
N ILE A 7 40.78 -9.86 -3.67
CA ILE A 7 41.05 -10.65 -4.86
C ILE A 7 41.32 -9.69 -6.01
N VAL A 8 42.58 -9.69 -6.45
CA VAL A 8 43.07 -9.10 -7.69
C VAL A 8 43.20 -10.25 -8.70
N ALA A 9 42.59 -10.12 -9.88
CA ALA A 9 43.04 -10.76 -11.11
C ALA A 9 42.38 -10.02 -12.30
N ILE A 10 43.12 -9.17 -13.03
CA ILE A 10 43.89 -9.43 -14.26
C ILE A 10 43.09 -9.01 -15.52
N LEU A 11 43.58 -7.91 -16.11
CA LEU A 11 43.71 -7.60 -17.54
C LEU A 11 42.67 -8.16 -18.53
N ALA A 12 41.87 -7.26 -19.10
CA ALA A 12 41.43 -7.35 -20.50
C ALA A 12 41.92 -6.09 -21.23
N GLY A 13 42.66 -6.31 -22.30
CA GLY A 13 43.49 -5.30 -22.97
C GLY A 13 42.71 -4.12 -23.55
N LEU A 14 43.27 -2.93 -23.37
CA LEU A 14 43.00 -1.80 -24.25
C LEU A 14 43.51 -2.15 -25.66
N LEU A 15 42.59 -2.54 -26.54
CA LEU A 15 42.82 -2.52 -27.98
C LEU A 15 42.72 -1.06 -28.47
N LEU A 16 43.88 -0.47 -28.72
CA LEU A 16 44.03 0.71 -29.57
C LEU A 16 43.82 0.29 -31.04
N GLY A 17 42.86 0.93 -31.72
CA GLY A 17 42.86 1.11 -33.16
C GLY A 17 42.04 0.10 -33.99
N ALA A 18 40.80 0.46 -34.31
CA ALA A 18 40.20 0.20 -35.62
C ALA A 18 39.02 1.17 -35.84
N CYS A 19 39.22 2.18 -36.68
CA CYS A 19 38.11 2.77 -37.46
C CYS A 19 37.67 1.67 -38.44
N GLY A 20 36.83 0.75 -37.97
CA GLY A 20 36.41 -0.43 -38.70
C GLY A 20 34.90 -0.43 -38.81
N GLU A 21 34.43 -0.36 -40.04
CA GLU A 21 33.05 -0.48 -40.53
C GLU A 21 32.44 -1.86 -40.22
N SER A 22 32.41 -2.22 -38.94
CA SER A 22 31.86 -3.48 -38.43
C SER A 22 30.75 -3.10 -37.49
N GLY A 23 29.50 -3.18 -37.97
CA GLY A 23 28.32 -2.89 -37.14
C GLY A 23 28.24 -3.79 -35.91
N PRO A 24 27.28 -3.51 -35.01
CA PRO A 24 27.14 -4.21 -33.73
C PRO A 24 27.06 -5.73 -33.87
N THR A 25 27.73 -6.42 -32.96
CA THR A 25 27.77 -7.89 -32.87
C THR A 25 26.38 -8.46 -32.54
N ASP A 26 26.17 -9.74 -32.82
CA ASP A 26 24.91 -10.41 -32.50
C ASP A 26 24.70 -10.51 -30.98
N GLU A 27 25.79 -10.63 -30.21
CA GLU A 27 25.77 -10.58 -28.75
C GLU A 27 25.32 -9.21 -28.22
N GLU A 28 25.81 -8.11 -28.79
CA GLU A 28 25.44 -6.75 -28.40
C GLU A 28 23.97 -6.44 -28.76
N LYS A 29 23.52 -6.85 -29.94
CA LYS A 29 22.10 -6.72 -30.34
C LYS A 29 21.18 -7.52 -29.42
N LYS A 30 21.59 -8.74 -29.06
CA LYS A 30 20.84 -9.58 -28.12
C LYS A 30 20.77 -8.94 -26.73
N ALA A 31 21.87 -8.42 -26.22
CA ALA A 31 21.90 -7.73 -24.93
C ALA A 31 20.95 -6.52 -24.92
N ALA A 32 20.95 -5.68 -25.98
CA ALA A 32 20.01 -4.57 -26.09
C ALA A 32 18.55 -5.04 -26.14
N ALA A 33 18.26 -6.11 -26.89
CA ALA A 33 16.92 -6.69 -26.94
C ALA A 33 16.46 -7.22 -25.56
N ASP A 34 17.34 -7.89 -24.82
CA ASP A 34 17.07 -8.40 -23.47
C ASP A 34 16.79 -7.27 -22.47
N GLU A 35 17.59 -6.18 -22.51
CA GLU A 35 17.37 -5.01 -21.64
C GLU A 35 16.05 -4.29 -21.97
N ARG A 36 15.68 -4.17 -23.26
CA ARG A 36 14.38 -3.61 -23.68
C ARG A 36 13.20 -4.49 -23.26
N ALA A 37 13.32 -5.82 -23.41
CA ALA A 37 12.31 -6.76 -22.97
C ALA A 37 12.08 -6.66 -21.46
N LYS A 38 13.17 -6.56 -20.68
CA LYS A 38 13.11 -6.34 -19.24
C LYS A 38 12.49 -5.00 -18.87
N ALA A 39 12.84 -3.91 -19.58
CA ALA A 39 12.25 -2.59 -19.38
C ALA A 39 10.73 -2.62 -19.60
N THR A 40 10.28 -3.27 -20.68
CA THR A 40 8.85 -3.43 -20.99
C THR A 40 8.11 -4.18 -19.89
N LYS A 41 8.69 -5.27 -19.39
CA LYS A 41 8.11 -6.07 -18.30
C LYS A 41 7.97 -5.25 -17.02
N LEU A 42 9.02 -4.53 -16.61
CA LEU A 42 8.97 -3.70 -15.41
C LEU A 42 7.99 -2.53 -15.55
N ALA A 43 7.92 -1.90 -16.73
CA ALA A 43 6.94 -0.83 -17.00
C ALA A 43 5.50 -1.34 -16.87
N GLN A 44 5.21 -2.54 -17.37
CA GLN A 44 3.89 -3.15 -17.21
C GLN A 44 3.58 -3.47 -15.74
N GLN A 45 4.55 -3.99 -14.98
CA GLN A 45 4.40 -4.25 -13.55
C GLN A 45 4.15 -2.97 -12.76
N ALA A 46 4.91 -1.90 -13.03
CA ALA A 46 4.72 -0.59 -12.41
C ALA A 46 3.32 -0.03 -12.68
N LYS A 47 2.85 -0.12 -13.93
CA LYS A 47 1.50 0.31 -14.31
C LYS A 47 0.41 -0.47 -13.56
N SER A 48 0.55 -1.79 -13.47
CA SER A 48 -0.40 -2.64 -12.72
C SER A 48 -0.39 -2.28 -11.23
N ALA A 49 0.78 -2.13 -10.61
CA ALA A 49 0.90 -1.75 -9.21
C ALA A 49 0.28 -0.36 -8.93
N ALA A 50 0.53 0.62 -9.80
CA ALA A 50 -0.07 1.95 -9.68
C ALA A 50 -1.59 1.93 -9.82
N THR A 51 -2.11 1.12 -10.76
CA THR A 51 -3.56 0.94 -10.95
C THR A 51 -4.20 0.34 -9.72
N LEU A 52 -3.60 -0.73 -9.17
CA LEU A 52 -4.06 -1.38 -7.95
C LEU A 52 -4.05 -0.41 -6.77
N ALA A 53 -2.92 0.24 -6.47
CA ALA A 53 -2.79 1.16 -5.36
C ALA A 53 -3.81 2.32 -5.45
N THR A 54 -3.97 2.90 -6.64
CA THR A 54 -4.95 3.98 -6.88
C THR A 54 -6.38 3.48 -6.69
N GLY A 55 -6.72 2.30 -7.22
CA GLY A 55 -8.04 1.69 -7.06
C GLY A 55 -8.37 1.40 -5.60
N CYS A 56 -7.45 0.75 -4.86
CA CYS A 56 -7.63 0.48 -3.44
C CYS A 56 -7.83 1.77 -2.63
N GLN A 57 -7.07 2.82 -2.94
CA GLN A 57 -7.19 4.11 -2.25
C GLN A 57 -8.52 4.80 -2.55
N GLN A 58 -9.00 4.74 -3.80
CA GLN A 58 -10.29 5.29 -4.19
C GLN A 58 -11.46 4.58 -3.50
N ASP A 59 -11.42 3.25 -3.43
CA ASP A 59 -12.50 2.45 -2.87
C ASP A 59 -12.49 2.45 -1.32
N LEU A 60 -11.32 2.33 -0.68
CA LEU A 60 -11.21 2.15 0.78
C LEU A 60 -10.82 3.43 1.54
N GLY A 61 -10.22 4.42 0.87
CA GLY A 61 -9.65 5.60 1.54
C GLY A 61 -10.67 6.40 2.35
N SER A 62 -11.91 6.52 1.84
CA SER A 62 -13.00 7.22 2.55
C SER A 62 -13.42 6.50 3.83
N LEU A 63 -13.51 5.16 3.82
CA LEU A 63 -13.83 4.38 5.01
C LEU A 63 -12.71 4.50 6.05
N ILE A 64 -11.46 4.30 5.65
CA ILE A 64 -10.31 4.39 6.56
C ILE A 64 -10.20 5.79 7.17
N LYS A 65 -10.51 6.83 6.40
CA LYS A 65 -10.58 8.20 6.92
C LYS A 65 -11.68 8.37 7.97
N ALA A 66 -12.89 7.83 7.73
CA ALA A 66 -14.00 7.91 8.69
C ALA A 66 -13.67 7.18 9.99
N LEU A 67 -13.09 5.98 9.90
CA LEU A 67 -12.62 5.20 11.04
C LEU A 67 -11.59 6.00 11.87
N ARG A 68 -10.59 6.59 11.22
CA ARG A 68 -9.56 7.40 11.89
C ARG A 68 -10.14 8.63 12.59
N ASN A 69 -11.05 9.34 11.91
CA ASN A 69 -11.67 10.53 12.48
C ASN A 69 -12.45 10.18 13.75
N THR A 70 -13.13 9.03 13.77
CA THR A 70 -13.84 8.53 14.95
C THR A 70 -12.87 8.25 16.10
N GLY A 71 -11.77 7.51 15.83
CA GLY A 71 -10.72 7.26 16.83
C GLY A 71 -10.12 8.53 17.41
N SER A 72 -9.73 9.49 16.56
CA SER A 72 -9.17 10.77 17.03
C SER A 72 -10.14 11.62 17.85
N ARG A 73 -11.46 11.47 17.64
CA ARG A 73 -12.47 12.17 18.47
C ARG A 73 -12.67 11.47 19.81
N LEU A 74 -12.60 10.14 19.85
CA LEU A 74 -12.65 9.38 21.10
C LEU A 74 -11.50 9.75 22.06
N ASP A 75 -10.30 10.03 21.52
CA ASP A 75 -9.16 10.49 22.33
C ASP A 75 -9.44 11.79 23.10
N VAL A 76 -10.39 12.62 22.63
CA VAL A 76 -10.80 13.89 23.27
C VAL A 76 -12.05 13.70 24.16
N GLY A 77 -12.70 12.54 24.07
CA GLY A 77 -13.99 12.26 24.68
C GLY A 77 -15.16 12.60 23.76
N LEU A 78 -16.19 11.76 23.77
CA LEU A 78 -17.42 11.93 22.99
C LEU A 78 -18.65 11.70 23.86
N THR A 79 -19.73 12.42 23.55
CA THR A 79 -21.06 12.04 24.03
C THR A 79 -21.57 10.82 23.24
N PHE A 80 -22.54 10.08 23.78
CA PHE A 80 -23.17 8.98 23.05
C PHE A 80 -23.79 9.46 21.72
N ALA A 81 -24.44 10.63 21.70
CA ALA A 81 -25.04 11.17 20.49
C ALA A 81 -24.00 11.48 19.39
N ASP A 82 -22.86 12.06 19.79
CA ASP A 82 -21.74 12.30 18.88
C ASP A 82 -21.13 10.98 18.39
N TYR A 83 -20.99 10.00 19.28
CA TYR A 83 -20.46 8.69 18.94
C TYR A 83 -21.35 7.94 17.95
N SER A 84 -22.67 7.90 18.20
CA SER A 84 -23.69 7.38 17.29
C SER A 84 -23.58 8.04 15.89
N THR A 85 -23.42 9.36 15.86
CA THR A 85 -23.23 10.11 14.61
C THR A 85 -21.96 9.66 13.87
N GLN A 86 -20.84 9.47 14.59
CA GLN A 86 -19.60 8.97 13.99
C GLN A 86 -19.77 7.55 13.41
N VAL A 87 -20.39 6.64 14.15
CA VAL A 87 -20.64 5.27 13.68
C VAL A 87 -21.55 5.25 12.45
N GLY A 88 -22.56 6.14 12.41
CA GLY A 88 -23.37 6.36 11.21
C GLY A 88 -22.56 6.83 10.01
N GLN A 89 -21.59 7.74 10.19
CA GLN A 89 -20.69 8.19 9.13
C GLN A 89 -19.79 7.06 8.60
N ILE A 90 -19.26 6.22 9.50
CA ILE A 90 -18.50 5.03 9.10
C ILE A 90 -19.38 4.09 8.28
N SER A 91 -20.62 3.82 8.71
CA SER A 91 -21.57 2.97 8.00
C SER A 91 -21.86 3.48 6.59
N VAL A 92 -22.08 4.79 6.42
CA VAL A 92 -22.26 5.38 5.08
C VAL A 92 -21.03 5.20 4.20
N ALA A 93 -19.82 5.36 4.75
CA ALA A 93 -18.59 5.15 3.99
C ALA A 93 -18.41 3.66 3.62
N TYR A 94 -18.68 2.75 4.54
CA TYR A 94 -18.60 1.31 4.33
C TYR A 94 -19.56 0.84 3.22
N ASN A 95 -20.81 1.28 3.26
CA ASN A 95 -21.84 0.89 2.29
C ASN A 95 -21.59 1.39 0.86
N ARG A 96 -20.65 2.33 0.67
CA ARG A 96 -20.24 2.80 -0.66
C ARG A 96 -19.15 1.94 -1.29
N ILE A 97 -18.52 1.05 -0.52
CA ILE A 97 -17.40 0.23 -1.01
C ILE A 97 -17.93 -0.83 -1.96
N PRO A 98 -17.37 -0.94 -3.18
CA PRO A 98 -17.83 -1.89 -4.16
C PRO A 98 -17.15 -3.25 -4.01
N PHE A 99 -17.24 -3.89 -2.82
CA PHE A 99 -16.50 -5.12 -2.48
C PHE A 99 -16.59 -6.25 -3.52
N LYS A 100 -17.73 -6.38 -4.22
CA LYS A 100 -17.95 -7.44 -5.22
C LYS A 100 -17.08 -7.32 -6.48
N ARG A 101 -16.56 -6.13 -6.78
CA ARG A 101 -15.77 -5.85 -7.99
C ARG A 101 -14.35 -5.35 -7.67
N MET A 102 -13.99 -5.35 -6.39
CA MET A 102 -12.70 -4.85 -5.92
C MET A 102 -11.65 -5.96 -6.01
N ASP A 103 -10.41 -5.59 -6.33
CA ASP A 103 -9.31 -6.54 -6.40
C ASP A 103 -9.04 -7.19 -5.04
N PHE A 104 -8.70 -8.49 -5.06
CA PHE A 104 -8.44 -9.24 -3.84
C PHE A 104 -7.25 -8.67 -3.06
N GLU A 105 -6.25 -8.11 -3.76
CA GLU A 105 -5.13 -7.42 -3.13
C GLU A 105 -5.53 -6.13 -2.40
N CYS A 106 -6.68 -5.53 -2.69
CA CYS A 106 -7.25 -4.45 -1.86
C CYS A 106 -8.01 -5.00 -0.65
N ILE A 107 -8.83 -6.04 -0.88
CA ILE A 107 -9.74 -6.59 0.12
C ILE A 107 -8.95 -7.22 1.27
N SER A 108 -8.04 -8.13 0.96
CA SER A 108 -7.41 -8.99 1.95
C SER A 108 -6.56 -8.22 2.98
N PRO A 109 -5.62 -7.35 2.59
CA PRO A 109 -4.76 -6.67 3.56
C PRO A 109 -5.41 -5.42 4.18
N ALA A 110 -6.21 -4.64 3.42
CA ALA A 110 -6.79 -3.38 3.90
C ALA A 110 -8.29 -3.50 4.19
N GLY A 111 -9.09 -4.03 3.25
CA GLY A 111 -10.55 -4.11 3.37
C GLY A 111 -11.03 -4.87 4.59
N VAL A 112 -10.52 -6.09 4.82
CA VAL A 112 -10.88 -6.93 5.98
C VAL A 112 -10.54 -6.24 7.30
N LYS A 113 -9.43 -5.49 7.35
CA LYS A 113 -9.02 -4.75 8.55
C LYS A 113 -9.95 -3.57 8.80
N ALA A 114 -10.31 -2.83 7.75
CA ALA A 114 -11.27 -1.73 7.86
C ALA A 114 -12.66 -2.23 8.28
N GLU A 115 -13.11 -3.38 7.76
CA GLU A 115 -14.37 -4.01 8.17
C GLU A 115 -14.35 -4.42 9.65
N LYS A 116 -13.27 -5.05 10.11
CA LYS A 116 -13.09 -5.39 11.54
C LYS A 116 -13.09 -4.16 12.43
N ALA A 117 -12.46 -3.07 12.00
CA ALA A 117 -12.49 -1.81 12.75
C ALA A 117 -13.91 -1.25 12.87
N PHE A 118 -14.66 -1.27 11.77
CA PHE A 118 -16.06 -0.85 11.77
C PHE A 118 -16.93 -1.74 12.68
N GLY A 119 -16.71 -3.05 12.64
CA GLY A 119 -17.36 -4.00 13.54
C GLY A 119 -17.15 -3.61 15.01
N SER A 120 -15.90 -3.40 15.45
CA SER A 120 -15.63 -3.02 16.84
C SER A 120 -16.23 -1.67 17.25
N TYR A 121 -16.30 -0.68 16.37
CA TYR A 121 -17.05 0.55 16.67
C TYR A 121 -18.57 0.32 16.75
N THR A 122 -19.10 -0.60 15.95
CA THR A 122 -20.52 -0.95 16.00
C THR A 122 -20.86 -1.71 17.29
N ASP A 123 -19.98 -2.61 17.73
CA ASP A 123 -20.14 -3.36 18.98
C ASP A 123 -20.15 -2.42 20.20
N ALA A 124 -19.22 -1.48 20.27
CA ALA A 124 -19.22 -0.44 21.30
C ALA A 124 -20.47 0.45 21.24
N TYR A 125 -20.97 0.77 20.03
CA TYR A 125 -22.23 1.50 19.89
C TYR A 125 -23.41 0.73 20.45
N ASN A 126 -23.55 -0.55 20.11
CA ASN A 126 -24.63 -1.39 20.62
C ASN A 126 -24.56 -1.52 22.14
N GLN A 127 -23.38 -1.78 22.69
CA GLN A 127 -23.20 -1.90 24.14
C GLN A 127 -23.57 -0.60 24.88
N TRP A 128 -23.13 0.55 24.37
CA TRP A 128 -23.48 1.84 24.98
C TRP A 128 -24.98 2.14 24.82
N ASN A 129 -25.55 1.86 23.65
CA ASN A 129 -26.98 2.03 23.38
C ASN A 129 -27.85 1.18 24.31
N ASP A 130 -27.47 -0.08 24.53
CA ASP A 130 -28.18 -0.99 25.41
C ASP A 130 -28.12 -0.51 26.86
N CYS A 131 -26.94 -0.03 27.29
CA CYS A 131 -26.77 0.54 28.63
C CYS A 131 -27.64 1.79 28.85
N ILE A 132 -27.64 2.78 27.95
CA ILE A 132 -28.46 3.99 28.14
C ILE A 132 -29.98 3.70 28.06
N SER A 133 -30.36 2.57 27.45
CA SER A 133 -31.74 2.13 27.35
C SER A 133 -32.21 1.35 28.59
N ASP A 134 -31.28 0.94 29.46
CA ASP A 134 -31.54 0.25 30.72
C ASP A 134 -31.42 1.22 31.91
N LEU A 135 -32.52 1.40 32.64
CA LEU A 135 -32.59 2.27 33.83
C LEU A 135 -31.65 1.84 34.96
N TYR A 136 -31.13 0.61 34.94
CA TYR A 136 -30.22 0.07 35.95
C TYR A 136 -28.76 0.00 35.49
N CYS A 137 -28.45 0.40 34.26
CA CYS A 137 -27.07 0.40 33.79
C CYS A 137 -26.32 1.62 34.31
N ASP A 138 -25.11 1.38 34.81
CA ASP A 138 -24.12 2.41 35.07
C ASP A 138 -23.12 2.44 33.90
N THR A 139 -22.86 3.62 33.33
CA THR A 139 -21.91 3.73 32.22
C THR A 139 -20.49 3.36 32.65
N ASP A 140 -20.14 3.58 33.93
CA ASP A 140 -18.86 3.18 34.50
C ASP A 140 -18.69 1.65 34.49
N SER A 141 -19.80 0.90 34.53
CA SER A 141 -19.78 -0.56 34.49
C SER A 141 -19.43 -1.14 33.12
N ILE A 142 -19.64 -0.37 32.04
CA ILE A 142 -19.33 -0.78 30.67
C ILE A 142 -18.07 -0.12 30.11
N GLU A 143 -17.48 0.85 30.83
CA GLU A 143 -16.36 1.65 30.34
C GLU A 143 -15.20 0.77 29.85
N SER A 144 -14.82 -0.25 30.62
CA SER A 144 -13.73 -1.17 30.25
C SER A 144 -13.97 -1.87 28.90
N ASP A 145 -15.22 -2.29 28.63
CA ASP A 145 -15.55 -2.98 27.38
C ASP A 145 -15.61 -2.01 26.20
N LEU A 146 -16.10 -0.79 26.43
CA LEU A 146 -16.04 0.29 25.42
C LEU A 146 -14.60 0.59 25.04
N GLN A 147 -13.70 0.76 26.01
CA GLN A 147 -12.28 1.02 25.79
C GLN A 147 -11.59 -0.13 25.04
N ASP A 148 -11.94 -1.39 25.33
CA ASP A 148 -11.39 -2.54 24.62
C ASP A 148 -11.84 -2.56 23.15
N ASN A 149 -13.13 -2.30 22.88
CA ASN A 149 -13.67 -2.20 21.53
C ASN A 149 -13.05 -1.03 20.75
N TRP A 150 -12.91 0.15 21.36
CA TRP A 150 -12.25 1.30 20.73
C TRP A 150 -10.77 1.03 20.43
N SER A 151 -10.06 0.37 21.35
CA SER A 151 -8.67 -0.04 21.17
C SER A 151 -8.50 -1.06 20.05
N LYS A 152 -9.44 -2.02 19.92
CA LYS A 152 -9.49 -2.94 18.78
C LYS A 152 -9.72 -2.18 17.47
N ALA A 153 -10.69 -1.27 17.45
CA ALA A 153 -11.01 -0.49 16.27
C ALA A 153 -9.82 0.36 15.79
N ASP A 154 -9.12 1.06 16.69
CA ASP A 154 -7.95 1.88 16.34
C ASP A 154 -6.81 1.01 15.77
N ARG A 155 -6.50 -0.11 16.41
CA ARG A 155 -5.48 -1.06 15.92
C ARG A 155 -5.81 -1.57 14.51
N GLN A 156 -7.06 -1.99 14.27
CA GLN A 156 -7.46 -2.47 12.95
C GLN A 156 -7.46 -1.35 11.90
N THR A 157 -7.83 -0.13 12.29
CA THR A 157 -7.77 1.06 11.43
C THR A 157 -6.34 1.40 11.02
N ARG A 158 -5.38 1.34 11.96
CA ARG A 158 -3.96 1.53 11.68
C ARG A 158 -3.44 0.48 10.71
N GLN A 159 -3.79 -0.80 10.93
CA GLN A 159 -3.41 -1.89 10.04
C GLN A 159 -3.97 -1.69 8.62
N ALA A 160 -5.24 -1.32 8.50
CA ALA A 160 -5.87 -1.04 7.20
C ALA A 160 -5.17 0.10 6.46
N ARG A 161 -4.84 1.19 7.18
CA ARG A 161 -4.12 2.33 6.63
C ARG A 161 -2.70 1.95 6.19
N SER A 162 -1.97 1.21 7.02
CA SER A 162 -0.61 0.77 6.68
C SER A 162 -0.60 -0.07 5.41
N ALA A 163 -1.56 -1.00 5.26
CA ALA A 163 -1.70 -1.79 4.05
C ALA A 163 -1.92 -0.95 2.78
N LEU A 164 -2.75 0.11 2.84
CA LEU A 164 -2.89 1.02 1.70
C LEU A 164 -1.59 1.79 1.39
N PHE A 165 -0.90 2.25 2.44
CA PHE A 165 0.36 2.96 2.29
C PHE A 165 1.47 2.07 1.73
N GLU A 166 1.49 0.79 2.09
CA GLU A 166 2.40 -0.22 1.54
C GLU A 166 2.18 -0.40 0.04
N LEU A 167 0.93 -0.53 -0.42
CA LEU A 167 0.59 -0.60 -1.85
C LEU A 167 1.05 0.64 -2.63
N GLU A 168 0.82 1.84 -2.07
CA GLU A 168 1.29 3.10 -2.67
C GLU A 168 2.83 3.12 -2.76
N THR A 169 3.50 2.66 -1.71
CA THR A 169 4.97 2.59 -1.66
C THR A 169 5.52 1.61 -2.69
N GLU A 170 4.92 0.43 -2.80
CA GLU A 170 5.28 -0.60 -3.79
C GLU A 170 5.09 -0.08 -5.22
N ALA A 171 4.00 0.64 -5.50
CA ALA A 171 3.75 1.26 -6.80
C ALA A 171 4.84 2.29 -7.15
N VAL A 172 5.23 3.15 -6.20
CA VAL A 172 6.30 4.14 -6.39
C VAL A 172 7.64 3.46 -6.64
N GLN A 173 7.97 2.40 -5.89
CA GLN A 173 9.20 1.65 -6.06
C GLN A 173 9.25 0.92 -7.41
N ALA A 174 8.13 0.31 -7.82
CA ALA A 174 8.02 -0.37 -9.11
C ALA A 174 8.22 0.62 -10.28
N GLN A 175 7.66 1.83 -10.18
CA GLN A 175 7.87 2.88 -11.16
C GLN A 175 9.34 3.30 -11.25
N ALA A 176 10.00 3.53 -10.10
CA ALA A 176 11.41 3.89 -10.07
C ALA A 176 12.31 2.80 -10.70
N GLN A 177 12.00 1.52 -10.45
CA GLN A 177 12.70 0.39 -11.07
C GLN A 177 12.49 0.34 -12.59
N ALA A 178 11.25 0.58 -13.05
CA ALA A 178 10.95 0.63 -14.48
C ALA A 178 11.72 1.76 -15.18
N ASP A 179 11.78 2.95 -14.57
CA ASP A 179 12.49 4.11 -15.12
C ASP A 179 14.01 3.87 -15.19
N GLN A 180 14.59 3.29 -14.13
CA GLN A 180 16.00 2.92 -14.11
C GLN A 180 16.33 1.89 -15.20
N GLN A 181 15.49 0.86 -15.35
CA GLN A 181 15.70 -0.18 -16.36
C GLN A 181 15.51 0.35 -17.78
N LYS A 182 14.56 1.26 -17.98
CA LYS A 182 14.38 1.94 -19.27
C LYS A 182 15.63 2.73 -19.65
N LYS A 183 16.16 3.55 -18.73
CA LYS A 183 17.40 4.29 -18.96
C LYS A 183 18.56 3.37 -19.36
N LYS A 184 18.71 2.24 -18.67
CA LYS A 184 19.74 1.25 -19.01
C LYS A 184 19.53 0.66 -20.42
N ALA A 185 18.28 0.36 -20.79
CA ALA A 185 17.96 -0.15 -22.12
C ALA A 185 18.28 0.89 -23.22
N ASP A 186 17.92 2.16 -22.98
CA ASP A 186 18.18 3.29 -23.89
C ASP A 186 19.70 3.51 -24.05
N GLU A 187 20.48 3.45 -22.95
CA GLU A 187 21.94 3.54 -22.97
C GLU A 187 22.59 2.36 -23.73
N THR A 188 22.05 1.15 -23.57
CA THR A 188 22.55 -0.04 -24.26
C THR A 188 22.24 0.03 -25.76
N GLU A 189 21.09 0.57 -26.14
CA GLU A 189 20.72 0.82 -27.54
C GLU A 189 21.60 1.90 -28.17
N ALA A 190 21.81 3.04 -27.49
CA ALA A 190 22.67 4.11 -27.99
C ALA A 190 24.10 3.64 -28.24
N ALA A 191 24.61 2.71 -27.43
CA ALA A 191 25.94 2.11 -27.62
C ALA A 191 26.05 1.24 -28.88
N LEU A 192 24.94 0.81 -29.49
CA LEU A 192 24.96 0.10 -30.78
C LEU A 192 25.06 1.05 -31.99
N GLU A 193 24.78 2.33 -31.78
CA GLU A 193 24.76 3.36 -32.82
C GLU A 193 26.11 4.11 -32.92
N THR A 194 26.99 3.94 -31.94
CA THR A 194 28.32 4.56 -31.84
C THR A 194 29.44 3.63 -32.29
#